data_AF-G0QVT0-F1
#
_entry.id   AF-G0QVT0-F1
#
_cell.length_a   1.000
_cell.length_b   1.000
_cell.length_c   1.000
_cell.angle_alpha   90.00
_cell.angle_beta   90.00
_cell.angle_gamma   90.00
#
_symmetry.space_group_name_H-M   'P 1'
#
loop_
_entity.id
_entity.type
_entity.pdbx_description
1 polymer ?
#
loop_
_entity_poly.entity_id
_entity_poly.type
_entity_poly.pdbx_seq_one_letter_code
_entity_poly.pdbx_strand_id
1 'polypeptide(L)'
;MVRFEYKLYILKYSLVGQSLIKIDCWDRNENEKRKLYHETHPDTYKVNNDLDKYNLQSKNNLSPNYAILIFRPYMIEHSCFIMPQVIANGRKQFESIFKPYKKNQKFIHQIEKNEWKVYELNP
;
A
#
# COMPACT_ATOMS: atom_id res chain seq x y z
N MET A 1 0.75 10.15 20.00
CA MET A 1 0.47 9.56 18.68
C MET A 1 1.79 9.52 17.92
N VAL A 2 2.17 8.38 17.35
CA VAL A 2 3.42 8.21 16.57
C VAL A 2 3.04 8.20 15.10
N ARG A 3 3.79 8.92 14.25
CA ARG A 3 3.58 8.90 12.80
C ARG A 3 4.57 7.92 12.18
N PHE A 4 4.05 7.00 11.39
CA PHE A 4 4.82 6.00 10.67
C PHE A 4 4.88 6.37 9.19
N GLU A 5 6.08 6.33 8.60
CA GLU A 5 6.26 6.42 7.15
C GLU A 5 7.00 5.19 6.64
N TYR A 6 6.50 4.63 5.54
CA TYR A 6 7.06 3.44 4.90
C TYR A 6 7.50 3.80 3.48
N LYS A 7 8.76 3.50 3.14
CA LYS A 7 9.24 3.50 1.75
C LYS A 7 9.50 2.06 1.31
N LEU A 8 8.86 1.67 0.22
CA LEU A 8 8.91 0.32 -0.33
C LEU A 8 9.83 0.29 -1.55
N TYR A 9 10.80 -0.63 -1.55
CA TYR A 9 11.67 -0.88 -2.69
C TYR A 9 11.41 -2.29 -3.24
N ILE A 10 11.11 -2.37 -4.53
CA ILE A 10 10.55 -3.56 -5.19
C ILE A 10 11.57 -4.17 -6.15
N LEU A 11 11.71 -5.50 -6.12
CA LEU A 11 12.58 -6.25 -7.04
C LEU A 11 11.71 -7.16 -7.92
N LYS A 12 11.63 -6.79 -9.20
CA LYS A 12 11.05 -7.52 -10.33
C LYS A 12 9.58 -8.00 -10.21
N TYR A 13 8.86 -7.82 -11.31
CA TYR A 13 7.58 -8.45 -11.58
C TYR A 13 7.82 -9.96 -11.87
N SER A 14 6.98 -10.84 -11.32
CA SER A 14 7.00 -12.28 -11.63
C SER A 14 5.63 -12.70 -12.13
N LEU A 15 5.57 -13.18 -13.38
CA LEU A 15 4.36 -13.67 -14.05
C LEU A 15 4.05 -15.15 -13.74
N VAL A 16 4.93 -15.85 -13.02
CA VAL A 16 4.83 -17.31 -12.83
C VAL A 16 3.97 -17.64 -11.59
N GLY A 17 2.94 -18.45 -11.76
CA GLY A 17 2.02 -18.92 -10.70
C GLY A 17 0.73 -18.11 -10.52
N GLN A 18 0.43 -17.17 -11.44
CA GLN A 18 -0.60 -16.16 -11.25
C GLN A 18 -2.04 -16.65 -11.44
N SER A 19 -2.32 -17.79 -12.08
CA SER A 19 -3.70 -18.14 -12.48
C SER A 19 -4.64 -18.39 -11.30
N LEU A 20 -4.22 -19.17 -10.29
CA LEU A 20 -5.05 -19.47 -9.11
C LEU A 20 -5.23 -18.23 -8.22
N ILE A 21 -4.15 -17.51 -7.94
CA ILE A 21 -4.21 -16.25 -7.17
C ILE A 21 -5.07 -15.21 -7.90
N LYS A 22 -5.02 -15.20 -9.24
CA LYS A 22 -5.84 -14.32 -10.08
C LYS A 22 -7.32 -14.59 -9.93
N ILE A 23 -7.72 -15.87 -9.91
CA ILE A 23 -9.11 -16.27 -9.70
C ILE A 23 -9.55 -15.93 -8.28
N ASP A 24 -8.76 -16.28 -7.26
CA ASP A 24 -9.10 -16.00 -5.86
C ASP A 24 -9.28 -14.50 -5.58
N CYS A 25 -8.39 -13.66 -6.11
CA CYS A 25 -8.49 -12.22 -5.99
C CYS A 25 -9.66 -11.63 -6.80
N TRP A 26 -9.96 -12.20 -7.98
CA TRP A 26 -11.15 -11.84 -8.74
C TRP A 26 -12.42 -12.15 -7.96
N ASP A 27 -12.48 -13.31 -7.30
CA ASP A 27 -13.65 -13.74 -6.54
C ASP A 27 -13.91 -12.93 -5.28
N ARG A 28 -12.87 -12.35 -4.69
CA ARG A 28 -12.99 -11.40 -3.57
C ARG A 28 -13.49 -10.01 -3.98
N ASN A 29 -13.38 -9.65 -5.26
CA ASN A 29 -13.85 -8.35 -5.73
C ASN A 29 -15.39 -8.30 -5.78
N GLU A 30 -15.95 -7.18 -5.35
CA GLU A 30 -17.38 -6.87 -5.50
C GLU A 30 -17.75 -6.72 -6.98
N ASN A 31 -19.00 -7.03 -7.32
CA ASN A 31 -19.49 -7.01 -8.71
C ASN A 31 -19.28 -5.64 -9.40
N GLU A 32 -19.41 -4.54 -8.67
CA GLU A 32 -19.20 -3.18 -9.20
C GLU A 32 -17.75 -2.95 -9.61
N LYS A 33 -16.78 -3.41 -8.82
CA LYS A 33 -15.35 -3.31 -9.15
C LYS A 33 -14.98 -4.18 -10.34
N ARG A 34 -15.63 -5.33 -10.51
CA ARG A 34 -15.43 -6.20 -11.69
C ARG A 34 -15.84 -5.50 -12.99
N LYS A 35 -16.92 -4.71 -12.97
CA LYS A 35 -17.38 -3.94 -14.13
C LYS A 35 -16.30 -3.04 -14.72
N LEU A 36 -15.55 -2.35 -13.87
CA LEU A 36 -14.45 -1.47 -14.28
C LEU A 36 -13.40 -2.17 -15.15
N TYR A 37 -13.17 -3.46 -14.92
CA TYR A 37 -12.19 -4.22 -15.69
C TYR A 37 -12.70 -4.67 -17.06
N HIS A 38 -14.00 -4.62 -17.34
CA HIS A 38 -14.52 -4.89 -18.68
C HIS A 38 -14.81 -3.60 -19.45
N GLU A 39 -14.69 -2.44 -18.82
CA GLU A 39 -14.75 -1.18 -19.54
C GLU A 39 -13.61 -1.10 -20.57
N THR A 40 -13.88 -0.42 -21.67
CA THR A 40 -12.86 -0.05 -22.65
C THR A 40 -11.76 0.75 -21.96
N HIS A 41 -10.53 0.56 -22.44
CA HIS A 41 -9.36 1.26 -21.91
C HIS A 41 -9.63 2.77 -21.80
N PRO A 42 -9.25 3.43 -20.69
CA PRO A 42 -9.58 4.84 -20.44
C PRO A 42 -9.13 5.79 -21.56
N ASP A 43 -8.09 5.42 -22.30
CA ASP A 43 -7.55 6.19 -23.43
C ASP A 43 -8.26 5.94 -24.77
N THR A 44 -9.34 5.14 -24.78
CA THR A 44 -10.12 4.86 -25.99
C THR A 44 -11.37 5.74 -26.02
N TYR A 45 -11.73 6.24 -27.20
CA TYR A 45 -13.00 6.97 -27.38
C TYR A 45 -14.18 6.09 -26.98
N LYS A 46 -14.91 6.48 -25.93
CA LYS A 46 -16.08 5.75 -25.43
C LYS A 46 -17.31 6.08 -26.28
N VAL A 47 -17.84 5.09 -26.99
CA VAL A 47 -19.20 5.16 -27.53
C VAL A 47 -20.16 4.75 -26.42
N ASN A 48 -21.05 5.65 -25.99
CA ASN A 48 -21.98 5.38 -24.91
C ASN A 48 -23.05 4.37 -25.34
N ASN A 49 -22.80 3.08 -25.10
CA ASN A 49 -23.83 2.05 -25.13
C ASN A 49 -24.31 1.77 -23.70
N ASP A 50 -25.48 2.31 -23.34
CA ASP A 50 -26.05 2.16 -22.00
C ASP A 50 -26.51 0.72 -21.68
N LEU A 51 -26.64 -0.14 -22.69
CA LEU A 51 -27.04 -1.54 -22.53
C LEU A 51 -26.00 -2.37 -21.75
N ASP A 52 -24.70 -2.09 -21.91
CA ASP A 52 -23.63 -2.86 -21.25
C ASP A 52 -23.53 -2.56 -19.75
N LYS A 53 -24.09 -1.43 -19.28
CA LYS A 53 -24.08 -1.04 -17.86
C LYS A 53 -24.93 -1.97 -16.99
N TYR A 54 -25.94 -2.62 -17.58
CA TYR A 54 -26.91 -3.45 -16.86
C TYR A 54 -26.59 -4.95 -16.86
N ASN A 55 -25.62 -5.38 -17.67
CA ASN A 55 -25.20 -6.78 -17.66
C ASN A 55 -24.41 -7.10 -16.38
N LEU A 56 -24.98 -7.98 -15.55
CA LEU A 56 -24.30 -8.54 -14.39
C LEU A 56 -23.18 -9.46 -14.86
N GLN A 57 -21.95 -9.18 -14.42
CA GLN A 57 -20.83 -10.05 -14.72
C GLN A 57 -20.93 -11.31 -13.87
N SER A 58 -21.00 -12.45 -14.55
CA SER A 58 -20.98 -13.74 -13.88
C SER A 58 -19.63 -13.92 -13.19
N LYS A 59 -19.64 -14.52 -11.99
CA LYS A 59 -18.42 -14.73 -11.18
C LYS A 59 -17.33 -15.46 -11.96
N ASN A 60 -17.73 -16.33 -12.89
CA ASN A 60 -16.84 -17.17 -13.69
C ASN A 60 -16.26 -16.46 -14.93
N ASN A 61 -16.67 -15.23 -15.24
CA ASN A 61 -16.14 -14.50 -16.39
C ASN A 61 -15.01 -13.57 -15.94
N LEU A 62 -13.77 -14.04 -16.09
CA LEU A 62 -12.58 -13.24 -15.78
C LEU A 62 -12.32 -12.25 -16.92
N SER A 63 -12.22 -10.96 -16.62
CA SER A 63 -11.90 -9.97 -17.65
C SER A 63 -10.53 -10.22 -18.29
N PRO A 64 -10.38 -10.10 -19.62
CA PRO A 64 -9.07 -10.09 -20.27
C PRO A 64 -8.20 -8.92 -19.81
N ASN A 65 -8.79 -7.81 -19.36
CA ASN A 65 -8.06 -6.63 -18.88
C ASN A 65 -7.77 -6.70 -17.36
N TYR A 66 -8.18 -7.76 -16.67
CA TYR A 66 -7.85 -7.94 -15.26
C TYR A 66 -6.44 -8.49 -15.13
N ALA A 67 -5.61 -7.82 -14.33
CA ALA A 67 -4.26 -8.24 -14.00
C ALA A 67 -3.99 -8.03 -12.51
N ILE A 68 -3.12 -8.87 -11.95
CA ILE A 68 -2.66 -8.73 -10.57
C ILE A 68 -1.20 -8.33 -10.57
N LEU A 69 -0.94 -7.22 -9.89
CA LEU A 69 0.41 -6.75 -9.65
C LEU A 69 0.83 -7.20 -8.25
N ILE A 70 1.76 -8.16 -8.20
CA ILE A 70 2.32 -8.66 -6.94
C ILE A 70 3.63 -7.92 -6.67
N PHE A 71 3.66 -7.14 -5.60
CA PHE A 71 4.87 -6.50 -5.11
C PHE A 71 5.58 -7.42 -4.12
N ARG A 72 6.81 -7.81 -4.44
CA ARG A 72 7.72 -8.48 -3.51
C ARG A 72 8.79 -7.49 -3.09
N PRO A 73 8.71 -6.89 -1.89
CA PRO A 73 9.73 -5.98 -1.43
C PRO A 73 11.02 -6.75 -1.17
N TYR A 74 12.14 -6.18 -1.59
CA TYR A 74 13.47 -6.66 -1.15
C TYR A 74 14.02 -5.82 -0.01
N MET A 75 13.52 -4.59 0.12
CA MET A 75 13.93 -3.65 1.14
C MET A 75 12.74 -2.77 1.55
N ILE A 76 12.60 -2.56 2.85
CA ILE A 76 11.56 -1.73 3.46
C ILE A 76 12.26 -0.76 4.40
N GLU A 77 12.09 0.53 4.15
CA GLU A 77 12.54 1.58 5.07
C GLU A 77 11.35 2.01 5.92
N HIS A 78 11.52 1.96 7.23
CA HIS A 78 10.52 2.28 8.23
C HIS A 78 11.03 3.43 9.11
N SER A 79 10.30 4.53 9.15
CA SER A 79 10.64 5.70 9.96
C SER A 79 9.59 5.96 11.03
N CYS A 80 10.04 6.05 12.28
CA CYS A 80 9.24 6.36 13.46
C CYS A 80 9.47 7.81 13.86
N PHE A 81 8.47 8.65 13.65
CA PHE A 81 8.50 10.05 14.05
C PHE A 81 7.78 10.25 15.38
N ILE A 82 8.49 10.84 16.34
CA ILE A 82 7.94 11.09 17.66
C ILE A 82 7.39 12.52 17.71
N MET A 83 6.13 12.66 18.10
CA MET A 83 5.55 13.99 18.29
C MET A 83 6.25 14.72 19.45
N PRO A 84 6.53 16.02 19.31
CA PRO A 84 7.07 16.82 20.40
C PRO A 84 6.08 16.80 21.57
N GLN A 85 6.56 16.45 22.77
CA GLN A 85 5.75 16.52 23.99
C GLN A 85 5.88 17.90 24.61
N VAL A 86 4.77 18.62 24.72
CA VAL A 86 4.67 19.84 25.52
C VAL A 86 4.17 19.44 26.90
N ILE A 87 4.96 19.71 27.95
CA ILE A 87 4.51 19.54 29.34
C ILE A 87 3.95 20.88 29.78
N ALA A 88 2.63 20.97 29.96
CA ALA A 88 2.03 22.12 30.62
C ALA A 88 2.30 22.02 32.12
N ASN A 89 3.23 22.83 32.63
CA ASN A 89 3.45 22.95 34.07
C ASN A 89 2.39 23.90 34.63
N GLY A 90 1.55 23.45 35.57
CA GLY A 90 0.42 24.21 36.12
C GLY A 90 0.78 25.42 37.01
N ARG A 91 1.92 26.07 36.79
CA ARG A 91 2.35 27.26 37.53
C ARG A 91 2.20 28.51 36.66
N LYS A 92 1.96 29.66 37.31
CA LYS A 92 1.47 30.94 36.77
C LYS A 92 2.25 31.59 35.60
N GLN A 93 3.38 31.05 35.15
CA GLN A 93 4.15 31.56 34.01
C GLN A 93 4.36 30.44 33.00
N PHE A 94 3.85 30.67 31.80
CA PHE A 94 3.79 29.69 30.71
C PHE A 94 5.14 29.62 30.00
N GLU A 95 6.12 28.92 30.58
CA GLU A 95 7.32 28.55 29.84
C GLU A 95 7.16 27.10 29.37
N SER A 96 6.84 26.95 28.09
CA SER A 96 6.89 25.66 27.40
C SER A 96 8.35 25.22 27.30
N ILE A 97 8.86 24.57 28.33
CA ILE A 97 10.19 23.97 28.28
C ILE A 97 10.12 22.77 27.33
N PHE A 98 10.52 23.00 26.07
CA PHE A 98 10.68 21.97 25.07
C PHE A 98 11.73 20.98 25.55
N LYS A 99 11.35 19.71 25.73
CA LYS A 99 12.26 18.61 26.09
C LYS A 99 12.49 17.70 24.86
N PRO A 100 13.57 17.88 24.07
CA PRO A 100 13.85 17.02 22.93
C PRO A 100 14.65 15.79 23.38
N TYR A 101 14.02 14.86 24.11
CA TYR A 101 14.75 13.64 24.54
C TYR A 101 14.38 12.40 23.73
N LYS A 102 13.38 12.49 22.85
CA LYS A 102 12.97 11.37 22.03
C LYS A 102 13.48 11.56 20.61
N LYS A 103 14.52 10.81 20.24
CA LYS A 103 15.09 10.81 18.87
C LYS A 103 14.15 10.01 17.95
N ASN A 104 13.99 10.50 16.73
CA ASN A 104 13.36 9.70 15.68
C ASN A 104 14.17 8.43 15.46
N GLN A 105 13.51 7.35 15.09
CA GLN A 105 14.16 6.08 14.80
C GLN A 105 13.90 5.69 13.37
N LYS A 106 14.91 5.12 12.72
CA LYS A 106 14.83 4.69 11.34
C LYS A 106 15.34 3.26 11.25
N PHE A 107 14.60 2.40 10.56
CA PHE A 107 14.94 0.99 10.38
C PHE A 107 14.95 0.66 8.89
N ILE A 108 15.91 -0.15 8.48
CA ILE A 108 15.91 -0.82 7.17
C ILE A 108 15.70 -2.31 7.41
N HIS A 109 14.65 -2.85 6.79
CA HIS A 109 14.45 -4.28 6.66
C HIS A 109 14.95 -4.67 5.26
N GLN A 110 15.87 -5.61 5.15
CA GLN A 110 16.42 -6.05 3.87
C GLN A 110 16.49 -7.57 3.82
N ILE A 111 16.16 -8.14 2.66
CA ILE A 111 16.36 -9.58 2.40
C ILE A 111 17.82 -9.83 2.06
N GLU A 112 18.50 -10.64 2.88
CA GLU A 112 19.85 -11.14 2.62
C GLU A 112 19.85 -12.66 2.72
N LYS A 113 20.35 -13.36 1.69
CA LYS A 113 20.40 -14.83 1.66
C LYS A 113 19.04 -15.50 1.98
N ASN A 114 17.95 -14.93 1.49
CA ASN A 114 16.55 -15.34 1.75
C ASN A 114 16.05 -15.16 3.20
N GLU A 115 16.76 -14.41 4.04
CA GLU A 115 16.33 -14.07 5.40
C GLU A 115 16.15 -12.56 5.55
N TRP A 116 15.12 -12.15 6.29
CA TRP A 116 14.93 -10.74 6.63
C TRP A 116 15.88 -10.32 7.74
N LYS A 117 16.69 -9.31 7.46
CA LYS A 117 17.53 -8.64 8.46
C LYS A 117 17.02 -7.24 8.71
N VAL A 118 17.21 -6.78 9.94
CA VAL A 118 16.79 -5.45 10.39
C VAL A 118 18.01 -4.68 10.85
N TYR A 119 18.17 -3.48 10.31
CA TYR A 119 19.25 -2.56 10.65
C TYR A 119 18.64 -1.28 11.20
N GLU A 120 19.07 -0.87 12.39
CA GLU A 120 18.79 0.46 12.90
C GLU A 120 19.74 1.45 12.21
N LEU A 121 19.17 2.49 11.61
CA LEU A 121 19.91 3.60 11.03
C LEU A 121 19.96 4.75 12.03
N ASN A 122 21.11 5.41 12.09
CA ASN A 122 21.17 6.70 12.75
C ASN A 122 20.23 7.68 12.00
N PRO A 123 19.30 8.34 12.71
CA PRO A 123 18.33 9.25 12.10
C PRO A 123 18.97 10.48 11.47
#